data_AF-A0A8J7U9N8-F1
#
_entry.id   AF-A0A8J7U9N8-F1
#
_cell.length_a   1.000
_cell.length_b   1.000
_cell.length_c   1.000
_cell.angle_alpha   90.00
_cell.angle_beta   90.00
_cell.angle_gamma   90.00
#
_symmetry.space_group_name_H-M   'P 1'
#
loop_
_entity.id
_entity.type
_entity.pdbx_description
1 polymer ?
#
loop_
_entity_poly.entity_id
_entity_poly.type
_entity_poly.pdbx_seq_one_letter_code
_entity_poly.pdbx_strand_id
1 'polypeptide(L)'
;MNLKMIFAATALAAMTMSSCSSDTPVDPTANIARGETTYATFNLSLKTTGSRANGDDNADEREQAVSKMHLYIFGGGILEVDHAITDSYTFGNKVGPVQLTTGEKVVYAVAGDLKVNDAEFTATVESTRLSDFEKILFDALADDIATADNFLMAGKEEVTVTKSTEQAPCQVTVSITRAATKTQLKYGNAQGKVNVRPTINATFADAKFVMMQCAETMWLTPGNYTQASKVNNKGTYSGYTEVPNTVDDKLFCDAVTDFSENLDNSRYTGEAYNENPVTGNTTFALVRLKATPNPSKICNGYDTTNKTYSYGGSLSSNGTFYVLAKKDVKTASYIFASDNDYNILYFASTGNASTVKSKLGLGSEWTVETYTNGNVYYRVNLMTNPDATVLKEKYCALRNHFYKITVTDIKALGAPNAPGVVPTDPDQPLESDAWLDATIDAEPWVAVDMNNTTLQ
;
A
#
# COMPACT_ATOMS: atom_id res chain seq x y z
N MET A 1 -18.22 81.74 -14.77
CA MET A 1 -17.60 80.41 -14.57
C MET A 1 -17.22 80.31 -13.10
N ASN A 2 -18.09 79.74 -12.28
CA ASN A 2 -18.19 78.31 -11.93
C ASN A 2 -17.11 77.88 -10.93
N LEU A 3 -17.46 77.93 -9.65
CA LEU A 3 -17.37 76.76 -8.78
C LEU A 3 -18.33 76.96 -7.58
N LYS A 4 -19.41 76.17 -7.55
CA LYS A 4 -20.29 76.01 -6.39
C LYS A 4 -19.80 74.85 -5.54
N MET A 5 -19.88 75.05 -4.23
CA MET A 5 -19.67 74.09 -3.15
C MET A 5 -20.51 72.80 -3.31
N ILE A 6 -20.07 71.70 -2.68
CA ILE A 6 -20.72 71.10 -1.48
C ILE A 6 -20.05 69.77 -1.11
N PHE A 7 -19.85 69.59 0.20
CA PHE A 7 -19.49 68.36 0.91
C PHE A 7 -20.44 67.19 0.62
N ALA A 8 -19.91 65.97 0.52
CA ALA A 8 -20.64 64.76 0.90
C ALA A 8 -19.64 63.66 1.31
N ALA A 9 -19.72 63.27 2.58
CA ALA A 9 -19.12 62.04 3.09
C ALA A 9 -19.87 60.83 2.51
N THR A 10 -19.14 59.78 2.13
CA THR A 10 -19.72 58.48 1.80
C THR A 10 -18.98 57.42 2.59
N ALA A 11 -19.66 56.89 3.60
CA ALA A 11 -19.35 55.62 4.25
C ALA A 11 -20.07 54.47 3.51
N LEU A 12 -19.70 53.23 3.85
CA LEU A 12 -20.19 51.91 3.38
C LEU A 12 -19.60 51.40 2.05
N ALA A 13 -19.16 50.15 1.91
CA ALA A 13 -19.12 49.01 2.83
C ALA A 13 -17.99 48.06 2.42
N ALA A 14 -17.16 47.66 3.39
CA ALA A 14 -16.35 46.46 3.28
C ALA A 14 -17.30 45.26 3.43
N MET A 15 -17.54 44.52 2.35
CA MET A 15 -18.15 43.19 2.45
C MET A 15 -17.03 42.18 2.65
N THR A 16 -16.73 41.95 3.92
CA THR A 16 -16.13 40.71 4.40
C THR A 16 -17.10 39.58 4.08
N MET A 17 -16.83 38.78 3.04
CA MET A 17 -17.43 37.46 2.95
C MET A 17 -16.60 36.55 3.84
N SER A 18 -17.05 36.48 5.09
CA SER A 18 -16.60 35.52 6.08
C SER A 18 -16.78 34.11 5.52
N SER A 19 -15.69 33.48 5.10
CA SER A 19 -15.60 32.03 5.04
C SER A 19 -15.63 31.53 6.48
N CYS A 20 -16.83 31.42 7.03
CA CYS A 20 -17.09 30.73 8.27
C CYS A 20 -17.64 29.35 7.90
N SER A 21 -16.78 28.35 8.03
CA SER A 21 -17.18 26.99 8.38
C SER A 21 -18.10 27.06 9.60
N SER A 22 -19.40 26.91 9.40
CA SER A 22 -20.33 26.61 10.48
C SER A 22 -21.22 25.44 10.08
N ASP A 23 -21.21 24.40 10.91
CA ASP A 23 -22.03 23.18 10.89
C ASP A 23 -23.54 23.45 11.04
N THR A 24 -24.09 24.42 10.32
CA THR A 24 -25.54 24.58 10.23
C THR A 24 -26.07 23.56 9.22
N PRO A 25 -27.04 22.71 9.60
CA PRO A 25 -27.76 21.88 8.65
C PRO A 25 -28.39 22.80 7.60
N VAL A 26 -27.91 22.73 6.36
CA VAL A 26 -28.56 23.40 5.24
C VAL A 26 -29.94 22.78 5.09
N ASP A 27 -30.98 23.59 5.22
CA ASP A 27 -32.36 23.19 4.98
C ASP A 27 -32.46 22.60 3.56
N PRO A 28 -32.94 21.36 3.37
CA PRO A 28 -33.11 20.76 2.04
C PRO A 28 -34.06 21.56 1.13
N THR A 29 -34.78 22.56 1.66
CA THR A 29 -35.63 23.47 0.90
C THR A 29 -35.06 24.89 0.75
N ALA A 30 -33.91 25.20 1.35
CA ALA A 30 -33.26 26.49 1.12
C ALA A 30 -32.67 26.52 -0.30
N ASN A 31 -33.06 27.52 -1.08
CA ASN A 31 -32.45 27.81 -2.38
C ASN A 31 -30.94 28.00 -2.20
N ILE A 32 -30.17 26.94 -2.46
CA ILE A 32 -28.74 27.03 -2.68
C ILE A 32 -28.59 27.97 -3.87
N ALA A 33 -27.88 29.09 -3.72
CA ALA A 33 -27.71 30.06 -4.79
C ALA A 33 -26.90 29.42 -5.93
N ARG A 34 -27.60 28.74 -6.84
CA ARG A 34 -27.02 28.14 -8.03
C ARG A 34 -26.85 29.22 -9.09
N GLY A 35 -25.69 29.20 -9.73
CA GLY A 35 -25.43 30.09 -10.85
C GLY A 35 -26.38 29.80 -12.03
N GLU A 36 -26.26 30.59 -13.08
CA GLU A 36 -27.01 30.37 -14.32
C GLU A 36 -26.62 29.04 -14.97
N THR A 37 -27.56 28.39 -15.67
CA THR A 37 -27.30 27.19 -16.47
C THR A 37 -26.19 27.41 -17.51
N THR A 38 -25.29 26.44 -17.64
CA THR A 38 -24.14 26.44 -18.54
C THR A 38 -23.67 25.02 -18.89
N TYR A 39 -22.53 24.91 -19.60
CA TYR A 39 -21.97 23.64 -20.07
C TYR A 39 -20.46 23.60 -19.86
N ALA A 40 -19.95 22.42 -19.49
CA ALA A 40 -18.52 22.14 -19.38
C ALA A 40 -18.15 20.84 -20.10
N THR A 41 -16.90 20.76 -20.56
CA THR A 41 -16.26 19.53 -21.05
C THR A 41 -15.06 19.22 -20.18
N PHE A 42 -14.82 17.93 -19.96
CA PHE A 42 -13.77 17.46 -19.06
C PHE A 42 -12.69 16.73 -19.85
N ASN A 43 -11.44 17.20 -19.67
CA ASN A 43 -10.25 16.51 -20.12
C ASN A 43 -9.71 15.72 -18.93
N LEU A 44 -9.66 14.40 -19.03
CA LEU A 44 -9.18 13.55 -17.95
C LEU A 44 -7.79 13.03 -18.32
N SER A 45 -6.88 13.13 -17.37
CA SER A 45 -5.47 12.74 -17.55
C SER A 45 -5.02 11.87 -16.40
N LEU A 46 -4.42 10.72 -16.71
CA LEU A 46 -3.70 9.93 -15.72
C LEU A 46 -2.39 10.67 -15.42
N LYS A 47 -2.11 10.96 -14.16
CA LYS A 47 -0.95 11.81 -13.77
C LYS A 47 0.37 11.18 -14.21
N THR A 48 1.20 12.01 -14.85
CA THR A 48 2.48 11.62 -15.47
C THR A 48 3.65 12.39 -14.86
N THR A 49 4.87 11.82 -14.86
CA THR A 49 6.10 12.57 -14.50
C THR A 49 7.09 12.51 -15.67
N GLY A 50 7.08 13.52 -16.55
CA GLY A 50 8.08 13.69 -17.62
C GLY A 50 7.51 13.87 -19.03
N SER A 51 8.31 14.45 -19.93
CA SER A 51 7.96 14.77 -21.33
C SER A 51 8.45 13.73 -22.35
N ARG A 52 8.43 12.43 -22.01
CA ARG A 52 8.83 11.36 -22.94
C ARG A 52 7.63 10.87 -23.75
N ALA A 53 7.86 10.34 -24.94
CA ALA A 53 6.83 10.13 -25.98
C ALA A 53 6.31 8.68 -26.10
N ASN A 54 6.62 7.79 -25.15
CA ASN A 54 6.19 6.39 -25.11
C ASN A 54 5.65 6.09 -23.71
N GLY A 55 4.55 5.31 -23.62
CA GLY A 55 3.76 4.91 -22.45
C GLY A 55 4.41 4.70 -21.07
N ASP A 56 3.60 4.31 -20.07
CA ASP A 56 4.09 3.95 -18.73
C ASP A 56 5.03 2.72 -18.81
N ASP A 57 6.35 2.91 -18.79
CA ASP A 57 7.31 1.79 -18.77
C ASP A 57 7.16 0.91 -17.50
N ASN A 58 6.44 1.40 -16.49
CA ASN A 58 6.18 0.69 -15.22
C ASN A 58 4.76 0.13 -15.13
N ALA A 59 3.88 0.34 -16.13
CA ALA A 59 2.51 -0.18 -16.10
C ALA A 59 2.11 -1.07 -17.28
N ASP A 60 1.50 -2.19 -16.92
CA ASP A 60 0.80 -3.08 -17.83
C ASP A 60 -0.40 -2.33 -18.44
N GLU A 61 -0.81 -2.72 -19.65
CA GLU A 61 -1.99 -2.13 -20.32
C GLU A 61 -3.27 -2.36 -19.49
N ARG A 62 -3.36 -3.51 -18.81
CA ARG A 62 -4.49 -3.88 -17.94
C ARG A 62 -4.57 -3.02 -16.67
N GLU A 63 -3.49 -2.35 -16.30
CA GLU A 63 -3.43 -1.41 -15.18
C GLU A 63 -3.85 0.02 -15.57
N GLN A 64 -4.13 0.25 -16.86
CA GLN A 64 -4.47 1.54 -17.45
C GLN A 64 -5.87 1.56 -18.05
N ALA A 65 -6.45 0.40 -18.32
CA ALA A 65 -7.79 0.29 -18.87
C ALA A 65 -8.84 0.86 -17.89
N VAL A 66 -9.79 1.62 -18.46
CA VAL A 66 -10.92 2.21 -17.73
C VAL A 66 -12.20 1.65 -18.33
N SER A 67 -12.86 0.75 -17.60
CA SER A 67 -14.11 0.12 -18.03
C SER A 67 -15.34 1.00 -17.78
N LYS A 68 -15.30 1.80 -16.70
CA LYS A 68 -16.35 2.74 -16.30
C LYS A 68 -15.78 3.90 -15.50
N MET A 69 -16.52 4.99 -15.43
CA MET A 69 -16.13 6.18 -14.69
C MET A 69 -17.32 7.07 -14.31
N HIS A 70 -17.18 7.81 -13.21
CA HIS A 70 -18.11 8.84 -12.76
C HIS A 70 -17.41 10.19 -12.67
N LEU A 71 -18.12 11.25 -13.06
CA LEU A 71 -17.83 12.62 -12.67
C LEU A 71 -18.83 13.08 -11.62
N TYR A 72 -18.38 13.24 -10.37
CA TYR A 72 -19.17 13.85 -9.32
C TYR A 72 -18.84 15.35 -9.24
N ILE A 73 -19.79 16.19 -9.65
CA ILE A 73 -19.61 17.65 -9.71
C ILE A 73 -20.45 18.27 -8.59
N PHE A 74 -19.77 18.87 -7.62
CA PHE A 74 -20.39 19.56 -6.50
C PHE A 74 -20.43 21.07 -6.77
N GLY A 75 -21.57 21.69 -6.47
CA GLY A 75 -21.79 23.14 -6.55
C GLY A 75 -22.53 23.63 -5.32
N GLY A 76 -22.05 24.70 -4.68
CA GLY A 76 -22.65 25.20 -3.43
C GLY A 76 -22.64 24.18 -2.28
N GLY A 77 -21.68 23.25 -2.27
CA GLY A 77 -21.51 22.23 -1.23
C GLY A 77 -22.39 20.98 -1.38
N ILE A 78 -23.17 20.84 -2.45
CA ILE A 78 -24.01 19.67 -2.74
C ILE A 78 -23.71 19.10 -4.11
N LEU A 79 -23.93 17.79 -4.30
CA LEU A 79 -23.79 17.13 -5.58
C LEU A 79 -24.82 17.69 -6.56
N GLU A 80 -24.33 18.27 -7.65
CA GLU A 80 -25.13 18.88 -8.71
C GLU A 80 -25.24 17.96 -9.92
N VAL A 81 -24.17 17.24 -10.25
CA VAL A 81 -24.15 16.28 -11.35
C VAL A 81 -23.42 15.03 -10.92
N ASP A 82 -24.03 13.88 -11.18
CA ASP A 82 -23.38 12.58 -11.30
C ASP A 82 -23.43 12.17 -12.77
N HIS A 83 -22.29 12.27 -13.46
CA HIS A 83 -22.19 11.91 -14.87
C HIS A 83 -21.46 10.58 -15.01
N ALA A 84 -22.22 9.52 -15.27
CA ALA A 84 -21.69 8.19 -15.52
C ALA A 84 -21.22 8.04 -16.97
N ILE A 85 -20.07 7.39 -17.13
CA ILE A 85 -19.46 6.96 -18.38
C ILE A 85 -19.38 5.44 -18.30
N THR A 86 -20.31 4.77 -18.99
CA THR A 86 -20.55 3.32 -18.84
C THR A 86 -19.81 2.47 -19.86
N ASP A 87 -19.15 3.10 -20.83
CA ASP A 87 -18.34 2.45 -21.85
C ASP A 87 -16.85 2.66 -21.57
N SER A 88 -16.00 1.85 -22.20
CA SER A 88 -14.54 1.96 -22.09
C SER A 88 -14.07 3.38 -22.40
N TYR A 89 -13.27 3.96 -21.51
CA TYR A 89 -12.71 5.30 -21.70
C TYR A 89 -11.23 5.25 -22.05
N THR A 90 -10.83 6.10 -22.99
CA THR A 90 -9.42 6.31 -23.36
C THR A 90 -9.01 7.71 -22.94
N PHE A 91 -7.93 7.81 -22.15
CA PHE A 91 -7.36 9.10 -21.75
C PHE A 91 -7.06 9.99 -22.96
N GLY A 92 -7.34 11.30 -22.81
CA GLY A 92 -7.26 12.27 -23.89
C GLY A 92 -8.59 12.51 -24.62
N ASN A 93 -9.58 11.62 -24.50
CA ASN A 93 -10.93 11.88 -24.99
C ASN A 93 -11.67 12.86 -24.09
N LYS A 94 -12.37 13.83 -24.68
CA LYS A 94 -13.20 14.76 -23.91
C LYS A 94 -14.48 14.10 -23.44
N VAL A 95 -14.88 14.37 -22.21
CA VAL A 95 -16.19 14.01 -21.67
C VAL A 95 -17.12 15.22 -21.72
N GLY A 96 -18.36 15.03 -22.15
CA GLY A 96 -19.37 16.09 -22.27
C GLY A 96 -19.66 16.50 -23.72
N PRO A 97 -20.33 17.65 -23.93
CA PRO A 97 -20.66 18.68 -22.95
C PRO A 97 -21.64 18.20 -21.88
N VAL A 98 -21.34 18.51 -20.61
CA VAL A 98 -22.19 18.25 -19.45
C VAL A 98 -22.91 19.54 -19.07
N GLN A 99 -24.23 19.49 -18.88
CA GLN A 99 -25.02 20.62 -18.41
C GLN A 99 -24.87 20.77 -16.90
N LEU A 100 -24.59 21.98 -16.44
CA LEU A 100 -24.42 22.35 -15.02
C LEU A 100 -24.72 23.85 -14.83
N THR A 101 -24.34 24.42 -13.70
CA THR A 101 -24.48 25.84 -13.39
C THR A 101 -23.13 26.54 -13.27
N THR A 102 -23.12 27.86 -13.48
CA THR A 102 -21.94 28.69 -13.26
C THR A 102 -21.54 28.77 -11.78
N GLY A 103 -20.31 29.19 -11.51
CA GLY A 103 -19.76 29.39 -10.17
C GLY A 103 -18.66 28.38 -9.80
N GLU A 104 -18.25 28.40 -8.54
CA GLU A 104 -17.25 27.47 -8.00
C GLU A 104 -17.80 26.05 -7.96
N LYS A 105 -16.97 25.10 -8.40
CA LYS A 105 -17.26 23.67 -8.45
C LYS A 105 -16.10 22.87 -7.87
N VAL A 106 -16.44 21.75 -7.26
CA VAL A 106 -15.49 20.70 -6.90
C VAL A 106 -15.82 19.48 -7.75
N VAL A 107 -14.88 19.04 -8.58
CA VAL A 107 -15.05 17.97 -9.54
C VAL A 107 -14.22 16.78 -9.10
N TYR A 108 -14.87 15.64 -8.85
CA TYR A 108 -14.20 14.35 -8.67
C TYR A 108 -14.37 13.52 -9.93
N ALA A 109 -13.27 13.04 -10.49
CA ALA A 109 -13.27 12.02 -11.54
C ALA A 109 -12.85 10.69 -10.92
N VAL A 110 -13.69 9.66 -11.04
CA VAL A 110 -13.46 8.34 -10.43
C VAL A 110 -13.65 7.26 -11.48
N ALA A 111 -12.58 6.57 -11.84
CA ALA A 111 -12.59 5.40 -12.73
C ALA A 111 -12.55 4.11 -11.91
N GLY A 112 -13.25 3.07 -12.38
CA GLY A 112 -13.32 1.76 -11.72
C GLY A 112 -14.45 1.61 -10.69
N ASP A 113 -14.41 0.54 -9.91
CA ASP A 113 -15.41 0.23 -8.88
C ASP A 113 -15.11 1.00 -7.59
N LEU A 114 -15.92 2.01 -7.27
CA LEU A 114 -15.85 2.70 -5.99
C LEU A 114 -16.77 1.99 -4.99
N LYS A 115 -16.21 1.39 -3.92
CA LYS A 115 -16.97 0.60 -2.96
C LYS A 115 -16.85 1.10 -1.52
N VAL A 116 -17.90 0.84 -0.74
CA VAL A 116 -17.96 1.06 0.70
C VAL A 116 -18.62 -0.16 1.34
N ASN A 117 -17.89 -0.87 2.20
CA ASN A 117 -18.36 -2.11 2.84
C ASN A 117 -18.82 -3.16 1.82
N ASP A 118 -17.98 -3.43 0.82
CA ASP A 118 -18.19 -4.40 -0.27
C ASP A 118 -19.36 -4.06 -1.23
N ALA A 119 -19.97 -2.89 -1.09
CA ALA A 119 -21.08 -2.42 -1.93
C ALA A 119 -20.65 -1.25 -2.81
N GLU A 120 -21.08 -1.25 -4.07
CA GLU A 120 -20.84 -0.14 -4.99
C GLU A 120 -21.47 1.15 -4.43
N PHE A 121 -20.65 2.21 -4.37
CA PHE A 121 -21.05 3.49 -3.87
C PHE A 121 -22.04 4.17 -4.83
N THR A 122 -23.10 4.74 -4.28
CA THR A 122 -24.08 5.53 -5.04
C THR A 122 -24.20 6.92 -4.42
N ALA A 123 -24.21 7.93 -5.27
CA ALA A 123 -24.43 9.31 -4.87
C ALA A 123 -25.78 9.80 -5.41
N THR A 124 -26.43 10.71 -4.70
CA THR A 124 -27.74 11.24 -5.08
C THR A 124 -27.61 12.74 -5.32
N VAL A 125 -27.86 13.16 -6.55
CA VAL A 125 -27.91 14.57 -6.94
C VAL A 125 -28.91 15.31 -6.06
N GLU A 126 -28.60 16.55 -5.66
CA GLU A 126 -29.36 17.36 -4.69
C GLU A 126 -29.43 16.80 -3.25
N SER A 127 -28.71 15.73 -2.91
CA SER A 127 -28.76 15.16 -1.56
C SER A 127 -27.40 14.86 -0.97
N THR A 128 -26.46 14.35 -1.77
CA THR A 128 -25.09 14.06 -1.30
C THR A 128 -24.34 15.37 -1.07
N ARG A 129 -23.95 15.64 0.18
CA ARG A 129 -23.16 16.81 0.55
C ARG A 129 -21.68 16.56 0.30
N LEU A 130 -20.96 17.58 -0.16
CA LEU A 130 -19.50 17.52 -0.35
C LEU A 130 -18.79 17.15 0.96
N SER A 131 -19.21 17.77 2.07
CA SER A 131 -18.65 17.53 3.40
C SER A 131 -18.78 16.09 3.89
N ASP A 132 -19.82 15.38 3.43
CA ASP A 132 -20.10 14.00 3.80
C ASP A 132 -19.34 13.08 2.85
N PHE A 133 -19.35 13.37 1.55
CA PHE A 133 -18.59 12.66 0.53
C PHE A 133 -17.09 12.63 0.83
N GLU A 134 -16.49 13.77 1.22
CA GLU A 134 -15.08 13.86 1.59
C GLU A 134 -14.72 13.12 2.89
N LYS A 135 -15.73 12.72 3.68
CA LYS A 135 -15.57 11.95 4.92
C LYS A 135 -15.73 10.44 4.72
N ILE A 136 -16.05 9.98 3.51
CA ILE A 136 -16.26 8.56 3.24
C ILE A 136 -14.89 7.85 3.22
N LEU A 137 -14.85 6.71 3.92
CA LEU A 137 -13.79 5.72 3.82
C LEU A 137 -14.25 4.64 2.84
N PHE A 138 -13.49 4.48 1.77
CA PHE A 138 -13.75 3.50 0.71
C PHE A 138 -12.91 2.26 0.92
N ASP A 139 -13.36 1.12 0.39
CA ASP A 139 -12.64 -0.15 0.50
C ASP A 139 -11.28 -0.05 -0.22
N ALA A 140 -10.23 -0.60 0.39
CA ALA A 140 -8.83 -0.37 -0.05
C ALA A 140 -8.02 -1.66 -0.27
N LEU A 141 -8.65 -2.83 -0.16
CA LEU A 141 -7.99 -4.09 -0.42
C LEU A 141 -7.75 -4.28 -1.93
N ALA A 142 -6.72 -5.06 -2.28
CA ALA A 142 -6.31 -5.24 -3.68
C ALA A 142 -7.45 -5.71 -4.60
N ASP A 143 -8.30 -6.62 -4.10
CA ASP A 143 -9.44 -7.16 -4.84
C ASP A 143 -10.53 -6.11 -5.11
N ASP A 144 -10.52 -4.98 -4.38
CA ASP A 144 -11.45 -3.86 -4.58
C ASP A 144 -10.90 -2.79 -5.51
N ILE A 145 -9.59 -2.52 -5.45
CA ILE A 145 -9.00 -1.34 -6.10
C ILE A 145 -8.03 -1.65 -7.24
N ALA A 146 -7.60 -2.91 -7.39
CA ALA A 146 -6.52 -3.32 -8.29
C ALA A 146 -6.85 -4.61 -9.05
N THR A 147 -8.07 -4.72 -9.54
CA THR A 147 -8.47 -5.80 -10.44
C THR A 147 -7.98 -5.48 -11.86
N ALA A 148 -7.43 -6.48 -12.56
CA ALA A 148 -7.02 -6.33 -13.95
C ALA A 148 -8.16 -5.74 -14.80
N ASP A 149 -7.83 -4.77 -15.64
CA ASP A 149 -8.76 -4.00 -16.49
C ASP A 149 -9.77 -3.10 -15.74
N ASN A 150 -9.67 -3.01 -14.41
CA ASN A 150 -10.61 -2.25 -13.58
C ASN A 150 -9.95 -1.66 -12.33
N PHE A 151 -8.84 -0.95 -12.51
CA PHE A 151 -8.16 -0.26 -11.41
C PHE A 151 -8.99 0.94 -10.95
N LEU A 152 -9.14 1.10 -9.63
CA LEU A 152 -9.70 2.31 -9.05
C LEU A 152 -8.70 3.46 -9.25
N MET A 153 -9.15 4.53 -9.89
CA MET A 153 -8.39 5.76 -10.07
C MET A 153 -9.25 6.96 -9.71
N ALA A 154 -8.67 7.94 -9.04
CA ALA A 154 -9.40 9.12 -8.61
C ALA A 154 -8.58 10.40 -8.72
N GLY A 155 -9.28 11.50 -8.96
CA GLY A 155 -8.73 12.85 -8.96
C GLY A 155 -9.76 13.88 -8.52
N LYS A 156 -9.28 15.03 -8.06
CA LYS A 156 -10.08 16.17 -7.61
C LYS A 156 -9.56 17.44 -8.28
N GLU A 157 -10.48 18.28 -8.73
CA GLU A 157 -10.19 19.63 -9.21
C GLU A 157 -11.19 20.64 -8.63
N GLU A 158 -10.70 21.79 -8.16
CA GLU A 158 -11.54 22.91 -7.76
C GLU A 158 -11.48 23.98 -8.86
N VAL A 159 -12.63 24.31 -9.45
CA VAL A 159 -12.69 25.14 -10.66
C VAL A 159 -13.86 26.12 -10.62
N THR A 160 -13.68 27.31 -11.19
CA THR A 160 -14.78 28.24 -11.44
C THR A 160 -15.31 28.04 -12.86
N VAL A 161 -16.57 27.59 -12.98
CA VAL A 161 -17.22 27.41 -14.27
C VAL A 161 -17.92 28.70 -14.69
N THR A 162 -17.54 29.22 -15.85
CA THR A 162 -18.10 30.45 -16.42
C THR A 162 -19.21 30.17 -17.42
N LYS A 163 -20.08 31.15 -17.65
CA LYS A 163 -21.16 31.05 -18.63
C LYS A 163 -20.62 30.73 -20.02
N SER A 164 -21.12 29.63 -20.56
CA SER A 164 -20.71 28.97 -21.80
C SER A 164 -21.92 28.28 -22.44
N THR A 165 -21.80 27.91 -23.72
CA THR A 165 -22.85 27.19 -24.48
C THR A 165 -22.47 25.74 -24.70
N GLU A 166 -23.42 24.91 -25.11
CA GLU A 166 -23.17 23.51 -25.45
C GLU A 166 -22.16 23.37 -26.62
N GLN A 167 -22.19 24.28 -27.59
CA GLN A 167 -21.28 24.27 -28.76
C GLN A 167 -19.88 24.83 -28.45
N ALA A 168 -19.74 25.60 -27.37
CA ALA A 168 -18.49 26.18 -26.90
C ALA A 168 -18.41 26.10 -25.37
N PRO A 169 -18.30 24.87 -24.81
CA PRO A 169 -18.36 24.64 -23.38
C PRO A 169 -17.08 25.08 -22.69
N CYS A 170 -17.18 25.41 -21.40
CA CYS A 170 -16.02 25.62 -20.54
C CYS A 170 -15.16 24.33 -20.51
N GLN A 171 -13.83 24.44 -20.49
CA GLN A 171 -12.95 23.27 -20.43
C GLN A 171 -12.39 23.13 -19.03
N VAL A 172 -12.54 21.96 -18.44
CA VAL A 172 -12.02 21.59 -17.13
C VAL A 172 -11.06 20.43 -17.32
N THR A 173 -9.89 20.48 -16.69
CA THR A 173 -8.94 19.35 -16.72
C THR A 173 -8.88 18.74 -15.33
N VAL A 174 -9.00 17.43 -15.23
CA VAL A 174 -8.87 16.69 -13.97
C VAL A 174 -7.74 15.68 -14.11
N SER A 175 -6.75 15.80 -13.24
CA SER A 175 -5.68 14.80 -13.12
C SER A 175 -6.11 13.70 -12.15
N ILE A 176 -6.04 12.44 -12.58
CA ILE A 176 -6.37 11.28 -11.76
C ILE A 176 -5.13 10.42 -11.51
N THR A 177 -5.15 9.66 -10.41
CA THR A 177 -4.08 8.72 -10.03
C THR A 177 -4.68 7.39 -9.60
N ARG A 178 -3.95 6.30 -9.79
CA ARG A 178 -4.34 4.99 -9.25
C ARG A 178 -4.45 5.06 -7.73
N ALA A 179 -5.46 4.41 -7.17
CA ALA A 179 -5.67 4.29 -5.73
C ALA A 179 -4.69 3.28 -5.08
N ALA A 180 -4.18 2.34 -5.88
CA ALA A 180 -3.31 1.27 -5.43
C ALA A 180 -1.82 1.63 -5.45
N THR A 181 -1.05 0.91 -4.64
CA THR A 181 0.39 0.73 -4.79
C THR A 181 0.67 -0.52 -5.62
N LYS A 182 1.85 -0.58 -6.26
CA LYS A 182 2.37 -1.77 -6.94
C LYS A 182 3.65 -2.21 -6.26
N THR A 183 3.86 -3.50 -6.05
CA THR A 183 5.09 -4.04 -5.43
C THR A 183 5.60 -5.25 -6.22
N GLN A 184 6.92 -5.30 -6.44
CA GLN A 184 7.64 -6.48 -6.93
C GLN A 184 8.85 -6.76 -6.05
N LEU A 185 9.29 -8.02 -6.02
CA LEU A 185 10.46 -8.45 -5.28
C LEU A 185 11.48 -9.11 -6.21
N LYS A 186 12.75 -8.73 -6.07
CA LYS A 186 13.91 -9.37 -6.68
C LYS A 186 14.77 -10.02 -5.60
N TYR A 187 15.31 -11.20 -5.89
CA TYR A 187 16.20 -11.94 -4.99
C TYR A 187 17.61 -11.99 -5.56
N GLY A 188 18.55 -11.37 -4.86
CA GLY A 188 19.93 -11.21 -5.30
C GLY A 188 20.23 -9.82 -5.84
N ASN A 189 21.48 -9.41 -5.67
CA ASN A 189 22.00 -8.17 -6.23
C ASN A 189 22.11 -8.22 -7.78
N ALA A 190 22.72 -7.21 -8.40
CA ALA A 190 22.94 -7.16 -9.85
C ALA A 190 23.74 -8.37 -10.41
N GLN A 191 24.44 -9.13 -9.56
CA GLN A 191 25.14 -10.36 -9.92
C GLN A 191 24.37 -11.64 -9.56
N GLY A 192 23.10 -11.51 -9.17
CA GLY A 192 22.24 -12.62 -8.76
C GLY A 192 22.65 -13.28 -7.44
N LYS A 193 23.42 -12.58 -6.59
CA LYS A 193 23.94 -13.13 -5.33
C LYS A 193 23.23 -12.53 -4.12
N VAL A 194 22.92 -13.40 -3.16
CA VAL A 194 22.50 -13.04 -1.80
C VAL A 194 23.58 -13.50 -0.84
N ASN A 195 24.04 -12.61 0.03
CA ASN A 195 24.99 -12.97 1.08
C ASN A 195 24.22 -13.62 2.22
N VAL A 196 24.69 -14.76 2.69
CA VAL A 196 24.10 -15.47 3.82
C VAL A 196 25.13 -15.49 4.95
N ARG A 197 24.73 -15.05 6.14
CA ARG A 197 25.61 -15.10 7.31
C ARG A 197 26.08 -16.56 7.53
N PRO A 198 27.39 -16.84 7.59
CA PRO A 198 27.89 -18.21 7.62
C PRO A 198 27.36 -19.07 8.79
N THR A 199 27.13 -18.47 9.95
CA THR A 199 26.61 -19.15 11.15
C THR A 199 25.17 -19.64 10.99
N ILE A 200 24.45 -19.20 9.95
CA ILE A 200 23.14 -19.78 9.60
C ILE A 200 23.34 -21.20 9.04
N ASN A 201 24.45 -21.50 8.37
CA ASN A 201 24.79 -22.84 7.89
C ASN A 201 23.66 -23.51 7.07
N ALA A 202 22.99 -22.71 6.24
CA ALA A 202 21.94 -23.11 5.31
C ALA A 202 22.04 -22.30 4.01
N THR A 203 21.52 -22.85 2.91
CA THR A 203 21.33 -22.12 1.65
C THR A 203 19.87 -21.73 1.47
N PHE A 204 19.60 -20.66 0.70
CA PHE A 204 18.26 -20.11 0.51
C PHE A 204 17.93 -19.95 -0.99
N ALA A 205 16.72 -20.34 -1.36
CA ALA A 205 16.19 -20.29 -2.73
C ALA A 205 14.67 -20.02 -2.73
N ASP A 206 14.03 -20.14 -3.89
CA ASP A 206 12.58 -20.05 -4.11
C ASP A 206 11.92 -18.83 -3.45
N ALA A 207 12.51 -17.66 -3.71
CA ALA A 207 12.02 -16.41 -3.13
C ALA A 207 10.63 -16.07 -3.66
N LYS A 208 9.70 -15.86 -2.73
CA LYS A 208 8.32 -15.47 -2.99
C LYS A 208 7.90 -14.37 -2.02
N PHE A 209 6.87 -13.60 -2.36
CA PHE A 209 6.33 -12.58 -1.45
C PHE A 209 4.82 -12.41 -1.59
N VAL A 210 4.22 -11.81 -0.56
CA VAL A 210 2.82 -11.39 -0.52
C VAL A 210 2.73 -10.15 0.36
N MET A 211 1.75 -9.28 0.10
CA MET A 211 1.52 -8.10 0.93
C MET A 211 0.65 -8.48 2.14
N MET A 212 1.05 -7.97 3.30
CA MET A 212 0.41 -8.26 4.58
C MET A 212 0.18 -6.97 5.35
N GLN A 213 -0.82 -7.00 6.23
CA GLN A 213 -1.17 -5.84 7.04
C GLN A 213 -1.49 -4.63 6.15
N CYS A 214 -2.40 -4.85 5.21
CA CYS A 214 -2.86 -3.85 4.26
C CYS A 214 -3.98 -3.02 4.90
N ALA A 215 -4.03 -1.73 4.61
CA ALA A 215 -5.14 -0.88 5.05
C ALA A 215 -6.44 -1.40 4.43
N GLU A 216 -7.49 -1.53 5.25
CA GLU A 216 -8.79 -2.03 4.81
C GLU A 216 -9.61 -0.93 4.12
N THR A 217 -9.36 0.33 4.48
CA THR A 217 -10.05 1.48 3.92
C THR A 217 -9.12 2.65 3.60
N MET A 218 -9.56 3.53 2.71
CA MET A 218 -8.81 4.71 2.27
C MET A 218 -9.72 5.89 1.95
N TRP A 219 -9.13 7.09 1.97
CA TRP A 219 -9.77 8.30 1.45
C TRP A 219 -9.71 8.31 -0.08
N LEU A 220 -10.76 8.82 -0.73
CA LEU A 220 -10.81 8.88 -2.20
C LEU A 220 -9.62 9.63 -2.81
N THR A 221 -9.19 10.71 -2.17
CA THR A 221 -8.02 11.51 -2.56
C THR A 221 -6.96 11.52 -1.47
N PRO A 222 -5.67 11.69 -1.82
CA PRO A 222 -4.57 11.65 -0.85
C PRO A 222 -4.60 12.87 0.09
N GLY A 223 -3.95 12.75 1.25
CA GLY A 223 -3.66 13.87 2.16
C GLY A 223 -4.11 13.66 3.61
N ASN A 224 -4.99 12.69 3.85
CA ASN A 224 -5.44 12.31 5.19
C ASN A 224 -4.73 11.05 5.68
N TYR A 225 -4.63 10.90 7.00
CA TYR A 225 -4.07 9.69 7.60
C TYR A 225 -5.04 8.51 7.50
N THR A 226 -4.47 7.31 7.33
CA THR A 226 -5.19 6.04 7.42
C THR A 226 -5.87 5.92 8.78
N GLN A 227 -7.15 5.56 8.76
CA GLN A 227 -7.95 5.42 9.97
C GLN A 227 -7.64 4.09 10.64
N ALA A 228 -6.87 4.14 11.71
CA ALA A 228 -6.44 2.96 12.46
C ALA A 228 -6.45 3.22 13.97
N SER A 229 -6.65 2.16 14.75
CA SER A 229 -6.64 2.24 16.22
C SER A 229 -5.94 1.04 16.82
N LYS A 230 -5.21 1.27 17.92
CA LYS A 230 -4.43 0.22 18.58
C LYS A 230 -5.36 -0.87 19.12
N VAL A 231 -5.00 -2.13 18.84
CA VAL A 231 -5.64 -3.29 19.48
C VAL A 231 -4.60 -4.00 20.35
N ASN A 232 -4.87 -4.05 21.65
CA ASN A 232 -3.92 -4.62 22.60
C ASN A 232 -3.69 -6.12 22.35
N ASN A 233 -2.42 -6.53 22.39
CA ASN A 233 -1.97 -7.92 22.28
C ASN A 233 -2.31 -8.64 20.96
N LYS A 234 -2.62 -7.89 19.91
CA LYS A 234 -2.95 -8.46 18.59
C LYS A 234 -1.88 -8.26 17.53
N GLY A 235 -0.84 -7.46 17.81
CA GLY A 235 0.22 -7.16 16.87
C GLY A 235 -0.15 -6.33 15.65
N THR A 236 -1.45 -6.16 15.38
CA THR A 236 -2.02 -5.38 14.27
C THR A 236 -3.06 -4.40 14.81
N TYR A 237 -3.11 -3.20 14.27
CA TYR A 237 -4.12 -2.18 14.55
C TYR A 237 -5.44 -2.52 13.83
N SER A 238 -6.58 -2.03 14.34
CA SER A 238 -7.84 -2.06 13.59
C SER A 238 -7.72 -1.20 12.33
N GLY A 239 -8.46 -1.55 11.27
CA GLY A 239 -8.34 -0.90 9.96
C GLY A 239 -7.20 -1.46 9.10
N TYR A 240 -6.53 -2.51 9.58
CA TYR A 240 -5.53 -3.29 8.85
C TYR A 240 -5.85 -4.77 8.91
N THR A 241 -5.60 -5.48 7.82
CA THR A 241 -5.78 -6.94 7.76
C THR A 241 -4.83 -7.66 8.73
N GLU A 242 -5.33 -8.58 9.56
CA GLU A 242 -4.48 -9.44 10.39
C GLU A 242 -3.69 -10.46 9.55
N VAL A 243 -2.46 -10.79 9.97
CA VAL A 243 -1.69 -11.85 9.32
C VAL A 243 -2.27 -13.22 9.70
N PRO A 244 -2.72 -14.05 8.73
CA PRO A 244 -3.36 -15.31 9.04
C PRO A 244 -2.34 -16.36 9.52
N ASN A 245 -2.82 -17.34 10.29
CA ASN A 245 -2.00 -18.47 10.75
C ASN A 245 -1.40 -19.30 9.60
N THR A 246 -2.10 -19.34 8.47
CA THR A 246 -1.65 -19.97 7.24
C THR A 246 -1.99 -19.05 6.09
N VAL A 247 -1.01 -18.77 5.25
CA VAL A 247 -1.17 -17.96 4.04
C VAL A 247 -1.36 -18.92 2.87
N ASP A 248 -2.41 -18.73 2.07
CA ASP A 248 -2.64 -19.53 0.86
C ASP A 248 -1.47 -19.34 -0.12
N ASP A 249 -0.93 -20.45 -0.63
CA ASP A 249 0.18 -20.46 -1.57
C ASP A 249 -0.14 -19.68 -2.85
N LYS A 250 -1.42 -19.54 -3.23
CA LYS A 250 -1.86 -18.76 -4.40
C LYS A 250 -1.68 -17.26 -4.23
N LEU A 251 -1.62 -16.76 -3.00
CA LEU A 251 -1.41 -15.33 -2.75
C LEU A 251 0.05 -14.94 -2.96
N PHE A 252 0.97 -15.89 -2.81
CA PHE A 252 2.39 -15.64 -3.05
C PHE A 252 2.67 -15.37 -4.53
N CYS A 253 3.50 -14.36 -4.75
CA CYS A 253 4.11 -14.04 -6.04
C CYS A 253 5.56 -14.51 -6.04
N ASP A 254 6.04 -15.01 -7.18
CA ASP A 254 7.45 -15.32 -7.36
C ASP A 254 8.30 -14.06 -7.49
N ALA A 255 9.53 -14.12 -6.97
CA ALA A 255 10.50 -13.06 -7.20
C ALA A 255 10.82 -12.93 -8.70
N VAL A 256 10.89 -11.70 -9.18
CA VAL A 256 11.27 -11.39 -10.56
C VAL A 256 12.78 -11.44 -10.74
N THR A 257 13.22 -11.72 -11.98
CA THR A 257 14.63 -11.58 -12.35
C THR A 257 14.99 -10.12 -12.52
N ASP A 258 14.11 -9.35 -13.16
CA ASP A 258 14.22 -7.90 -13.33
C ASP A 258 12.85 -7.27 -13.14
N PHE A 259 12.82 -6.05 -12.61
CA PHE A 259 11.57 -5.30 -12.45
C PHE A 259 11.00 -4.98 -13.81
N SER A 260 9.69 -5.13 -13.95
CA SER A 260 8.98 -4.86 -15.20
C SER A 260 7.57 -4.38 -14.95
N GLU A 261 6.92 -3.93 -16.03
CA GLU A 261 5.53 -3.54 -16.08
C GLU A 261 4.55 -4.68 -15.75
N ASN A 262 4.97 -5.95 -15.83
CA ASN A 262 4.09 -7.11 -15.74
C ASN A 262 3.25 -7.14 -14.45
N LEU A 263 1.92 -7.17 -14.62
CA LEU A 263 0.95 -7.28 -13.52
C LEU A 263 1.02 -8.64 -12.79
N ASP A 264 1.26 -9.74 -13.50
CA ASP A 264 1.14 -11.10 -12.94
C ASP A 264 2.19 -11.36 -11.84
N ASN A 265 3.35 -10.70 -11.96
CA ASN A 265 4.43 -10.74 -10.98
C ASN A 265 4.36 -9.63 -9.92
N SER A 266 3.26 -8.89 -9.88
CA SER A 266 3.07 -7.75 -8.98
C SER A 266 2.04 -8.04 -7.89
N ARG A 267 2.14 -7.33 -6.78
CA ARG A 267 1.11 -7.31 -5.73
C ARG A 267 0.73 -5.87 -5.40
N TYR A 268 -0.53 -5.68 -5.06
CA TYR A 268 -1.13 -4.37 -4.86
C TYR A 268 -1.67 -4.21 -3.44
N THR A 269 -1.70 -2.98 -2.96
CA THR A 269 -2.34 -2.60 -1.70
C THR A 269 -2.96 -1.21 -1.84
N GLY A 270 -3.90 -0.86 -0.97
CA GLY A 270 -4.28 0.53 -0.77
C GLY A 270 -3.16 1.37 -0.14
N GLU A 271 -3.42 2.68 -0.07
CA GLU A 271 -2.58 3.65 0.62
C GLU A 271 -2.58 3.42 2.14
N ALA A 272 -1.39 3.46 2.74
CA ALA A 272 -1.18 3.40 4.18
C ALA A 272 -0.27 4.57 4.61
N TYR A 273 -0.88 5.64 5.09
CA TYR A 273 -0.19 6.85 5.56
C TYR A 273 -0.57 7.13 7.01
N ASN A 274 0.32 6.83 7.95
CA ASN A 274 0.05 6.92 9.38
C ASN A 274 0.81 8.09 10.01
N GLU A 275 0.19 8.77 10.97
CA GLU A 275 0.85 9.84 11.71
C GLU A 275 2.05 9.32 12.53
N ASN A 276 1.88 8.15 13.16
CA ASN A 276 2.89 7.49 13.98
C ASN A 276 3.07 6.03 13.51
N PRO A 277 3.92 5.78 12.50
CA PRO A 277 4.16 4.42 12.02
C PRO A 277 4.89 3.55 13.05
N VAL A 278 4.35 2.37 13.28
CA VAL A 278 4.86 1.29 14.13
C VAL A 278 4.59 -0.06 13.44
N THR A 279 5.11 -1.16 13.98
CA THR A 279 4.95 -2.48 13.34
C THR A 279 3.49 -2.86 13.09
N GLY A 280 2.56 -2.48 13.98
CA GLY A 280 1.15 -2.90 13.89
C GLY A 280 0.26 -2.07 12.96
N ASN A 281 0.73 -0.95 12.42
CA ASN A 281 -0.01 -0.13 11.44
C ASN A 281 0.78 0.12 10.15
N THR A 282 1.84 -0.65 9.89
CA THR A 282 2.68 -0.52 8.69
C THR A 282 2.52 -1.72 7.79
N THR A 283 2.07 -1.50 6.55
CA THR A 283 2.01 -2.51 5.49
C THR A 283 3.41 -3.04 5.16
N PHE A 284 3.51 -4.34 4.93
CA PHE A 284 4.80 -4.98 4.69
C PHE A 284 4.70 -6.11 3.66
N ALA A 285 5.81 -6.40 2.98
CA ALA A 285 5.96 -7.60 2.19
C ALA A 285 6.42 -8.76 3.10
N LEU A 286 5.60 -9.80 3.17
CA LEU A 286 5.98 -11.08 3.79
C LEU A 286 6.78 -11.89 2.77
N VAL A 287 8.10 -11.90 2.94
CA VAL A 287 9.01 -12.64 2.07
C VAL A 287 9.13 -14.07 2.59
N ARG A 288 8.91 -15.04 1.70
CA ARG A 288 9.10 -16.47 1.96
C ARG A 288 10.28 -16.98 1.15
N LEU A 289 11.22 -17.65 1.80
CA LEU A 289 12.32 -18.37 1.14
C LEU A 289 12.27 -19.86 1.51
N LYS A 290 12.89 -20.69 0.68
CA LYS A 290 13.19 -22.09 0.97
C LYS A 290 14.60 -22.20 1.56
N ALA A 291 14.70 -22.49 2.85
CA ALA A 291 15.97 -22.78 3.52
C ALA A 291 16.32 -24.27 3.43
N THR A 292 17.57 -24.57 3.07
CA THR A 292 18.13 -25.93 3.04
C THR A 292 19.36 -25.96 3.94
N PRO A 293 19.24 -26.52 5.16
CA PRO A 293 20.38 -26.68 6.07
C PRO A 293 21.48 -27.55 5.46
N ASN A 294 22.73 -27.31 5.87
CA ASN A 294 23.85 -28.12 5.44
C ASN A 294 23.64 -29.61 5.83
N PRO A 295 23.55 -30.53 4.86
CA PRO A 295 23.20 -31.93 5.11
C PRO A 295 24.23 -32.67 5.98
N SER A 296 25.50 -32.24 5.96
CA SER A 296 26.55 -32.82 6.82
C SER A 296 26.48 -32.33 8.27
N LYS A 297 25.62 -31.37 8.56
CA LYS A 297 25.49 -30.71 9.87
C LYS A 297 24.10 -30.81 10.48
N ILE A 298 23.33 -31.83 10.07
CA ILE A 298 22.07 -32.19 10.74
C ILE A 298 22.38 -32.95 12.03
N CYS A 299 22.07 -32.32 13.16
CA CYS A 299 22.33 -32.83 14.50
C CYS A 299 21.45 -34.04 14.82
N ASN A 300 22.07 -35.11 15.31
CA ASN A 300 21.42 -36.34 15.74
C ASN A 300 21.63 -36.61 17.24
N GLY A 301 22.50 -35.84 17.91
CA GLY A 301 22.76 -36.01 19.32
C GLY A 301 23.78 -35.04 19.90
N TYR A 302 23.87 -35.08 21.23
CA TYR A 302 24.84 -34.35 22.03
C TYR A 302 25.39 -35.27 23.13
N ASP A 303 26.70 -35.22 23.35
CA ASP A 303 27.40 -35.92 24.42
C ASP A 303 27.70 -34.92 25.54
N THR A 304 27.08 -35.12 26.70
CA THR A 304 27.24 -34.24 27.87
C THR A 304 28.61 -34.34 28.52
N THR A 305 29.31 -35.46 28.35
CA THR A 305 30.63 -35.70 28.94
C THR A 305 31.70 -34.95 28.14
N ASN A 306 31.69 -35.13 26.83
CA ASN A 306 32.69 -34.55 25.93
C ASN A 306 32.29 -33.16 25.40
N LYS A 307 31.03 -32.74 25.62
CA LYS A 307 30.44 -31.48 25.13
C LYS A 307 30.54 -31.36 23.60
N THR A 308 30.23 -32.45 22.91
CA THR A 308 30.35 -32.58 21.46
C THR A 308 29.03 -32.96 20.82
N TYR A 309 28.77 -32.43 19.63
CA TYR A 309 27.60 -32.75 18.82
C TYR A 309 27.90 -33.90 17.87
N SER A 310 26.92 -34.77 17.64
CA SER A 310 26.96 -35.79 16.60
C SER A 310 26.04 -35.41 15.45
N TYR A 311 26.56 -35.53 14.23
CA TYR A 311 25.85 -35.18 13.00
C TYR A 311 25.66 -36.43 12.14
N GLY A 312 24.62 -36.41 11.30
CA GLY A 312 24.26 -37.54 10.42
C GLY A 312 22.77 -37.79 10.31
N GLY A 313 21.93 -36.84 10.74
CA GLY A 313 20.49 -36.90 10.45
C GLY A 313 20.21 -36.66 8.96
N SER A 314 19.15 -37.26 8.45
CA SER A 314 18.66 -37.01 7.09
C SER A 314 17.32 -36.32 7.16
N LEU A 315 17.19 -35.17 6.50
CA LEU A 315 15.91 -34.47 6.38
C LEU A 315 14.93 -35.28 5.54
N SER A 316 13.64 -35.08 5.78
CA SER A 316 12.58 -35.61 4.91
C SER A 316 12.67 -35.02 3.50
N SER A 317 12.10 -35.70 2.51
CA SER A 317 12.17 -35.29 1.10
C SER A 317 11.58 -33.90 0.82
N ASN A 318 10.60 -33.45 1.62
CA ASN A 318 10.05 -32.11 1.51
C ASN A 318 10.96 -31.00 2.09
N GLY A 319 12.05 -31.37 2.75
CA GLY A 319 13.02 -30.45 3.36
C GLY A 319 12.58 -29.89 4.71
N THR A 320 11.57 -30.45 5.37
CA THR A 320 11.22 -30.05 6.74
C THR A 320 12.39 -30.27 7.68
N PHE A 321 12.67 -29.26 8.51
CA PHE A 321 13.66 -29.34 9.58
C PHE A 321 13.14 -28.69 10.86
N TYR A 322 13.86 -28.95 11.94
CA TYR A 322 13.55 -28.41 13.27
C TYR A 322 14.76 -27.69 13.84
N VAL A 323 14.52 -26.70 14.68
CA VAL A 323 15.55 -25.98 15.44
C VAL A 323 15.13 -25.83 16.90
N LEU A 324 16.07 -25.57 17.78
CA LEU A 324 15.79 -25.12 19.14
C LEU A 324 15.88 -23.61 19.18
N ALA A 325 14.80 -22.94 19.56
CA ALA A 325 14.76 -21.48 19.62
C ALA A 325 14.04 -20.97 20.86
N LYS A 326 14.42 -19.77 21.29
CA LYS A 326 13.66 -18.95 22.23
C LYS A 326 13.01 -17.81 21.44
N LYS A 327 11.68 -17.71 21.50
CA LYS A 327 10.92 -16.62 20.87
C LYS A 327 10.59 -15.54 21.90
N ASP A 328 10.90 -14.30 21.59
CA ASP A 328 10.26 -13.15 22.23
C ASP A 328 9.08 -12.71 21.38
N VAL A 329 7.87 -13.01 21.87
CA VAL A 329 6.62 -12.69 21.16
C VAL A 329 6.36 -11.19 21.08
N LYS A 330 6.91 -10.37 21.99
CA LYS A 330 6.67 -8.92 22.01
C LYS A 330 7.41 -8.19 20.90
N THR A 331 8.58 -8.69 20.54
CA THR A 331 9.44 -8.14 19.47
C THR A 331 9.40 -9.00 18.21
N ALA A 332 8.67 -10.12 18.26
CA ALA A 332 8.73 -11.20 17.28
C ALA A 332 10.17 -11.63 16.97
N SER A 333 11.03 -11.73 18.00
CA SER A 333 12.43 -12.10 17.82
C SER A 333 12.74 -13.57 18.17
N TYR A 334 13.72 -14.20 17.50
CA TYR A 334 14.20 -15.56 17.75
C TYR A 334 15.68 -15.56 18.15
N ILE A 335 16.01 -16.36 19.16
CA ILE A 335 17.37 -16.75 19.52
C ILE A 335 17.50 -18.25 19.28
N PHE A 336 18.47 -18.68 18.47
CA PHE A 336 18.67 -20.08 18.12
C PHE A 336 19.78 -20.73 18.94
N ALA A 337 19.61 -22.01 19.26
CA ALA A 337 20.67 -22.80 19.86
C ALA A 337 21.74 -23.08 18.80
N SER A 338 23.00 -23.01 19.20
CA SER A 338 24.15 -23.18 18.30
C SER A 338 25.09 -24.27 18.77
N ASP A 339 25.89 -24.78 17.83
CA ASP A 339 27.02 -25.66 18.13
C ASP A 339 28.25 -24.87 18.61
N ASN A 340 29.35 -25.59 18.86
CA ASN A 340 30.59 -24.99 19.35
C ASN A 340 31.26 -24.02 18.34
N ASP A 341 30.86 -24.08 17.06
CA ASP A 341 31.31 -23.18 16.00
C ASP A 341 30.30 -22.03 15.77
N TYR A 342 29.33 -21.86 16.67
CA TYR A 342 28.23 -20.89 16.59
C TYR A 342 27.27 -21.10 15.42
N ASN A 343 27.26 -22.28 14.79
CA ASN A 343 26.29 -22.60 13.75
C ASN A 343 24.95 -23.01 14.37
N ILE A 344 23.84 -22.64 13.74
CA ILE A 344 22.50 -23.06 14.18
C ILE A 344 22.41 -24.60 14.20
N LEU A 345 21.82 -25.13 15.28
CA LEU A 345 21.52 -26.56 15.40
C LEU A 345 20.23 -26.92 14.65
N TYR A 346 20.39 -27.67 13.56
CA TYR A 346 19.29 -28.23 12.76
C TYR A 346 19.07 -29.70 13.09
N PHE A 347 17.81 -30.12 13.11
CA PHE A 347 17.41 -31.49 13.41
C PHE A 347 16.45 -32.03 12.34
N ALA A 348 16.52 -33.34 12.11
CA ALA A 348 15.61 -34.06 11.21
C ALA A 348 14.27 -34.47 11.86
N SER A 349 14.17 -34.42 13.19
CA SER A 349 12.97 -34.79 13.93
C SER A 349 12.82 -34.01 15.23
N THR A 350 11.58 -33.84 15.70
CA THR A 350 11.29 -33.25 17.01
C THR A 350 11.86 -34.09 18.16
N GLY A 351 11.95 -35.41 18.00
CA GLY A 351 12.52 -36.32 19.00
C GLY A 351 14.01 -36.08 19.25
N ASN A 352 14.78 -35.90 18.18
CA ASN A 352 16.20 -35.58 18.28
C ASN A 352 16.41 -34.18 18.89
N ALA A 353 15.65 -33.19 18.42
CA ALA A 353 15.71 -31.83 18.96
C ALA A 353 15.40 -31.82 20.47
N SER A 354 14.34 -32.51 20.89
CA SER A 354 13.93 -32.60 22.30
C SER A 354 14.98 -33.31 23.15
N THR A 355 15.58 -34.38 22.65
CA THR A 355 16.64 -35.11 23.35
C THR A 355 17.86 -34.22 23.56
N VAL A 356 18.29 -33.50 22.53
CA VAL A 356 19.42 -32.57 22.62
C VAL A 356 19.10 -31.39 23.53
N LYS A 357 17.90 -30.82 23.44
CA LYS A 357 17.42 -29.77 24.34
C LYS A 357 17.58 -30.18 25.81
N SER A 358 17.10 -31.37 26.17
CA SER A 358 17.19 -31.88 27.55
C SER A 358 18.64 -32.08 27.99
N LYS A 359 19.50 -32.62 27.13
CA LYS A 359 20.92 -32.83 27.46
C LYS A 359 21.73 -31.53 27.58
N LEU A 360 21.35 -30.50 26.82
CA LEU A 360 21.92 -29.16 26.95
C LEU A 360 21.43 -28.42 28.21
N GLY A 361 20.39 -28.94 28.88
CA GLY A 361 19.80 -28.30 30.07
C GLY A 361 19.09 -26.99 29.74
N LEU A 362 18.56 -26.83 28.52
CA LEU A 362 17.85 -25.61 28.11
C LEU A 362 16.49 -25.49 28.81
N GLY A 363 16.17 -24.27 29.25
CA GLY A 363 14.96 -23.93 30.00
C GLY A 363 13.63 -24.15 29.24
N SER A 364 12.52 -23.86 29.90
CA SER A 364 11.18 -23.98 29.32
C SER A 364 10.93 -22.95 28.22
N GLU A 365 11.65 -21.81 28.23
CA GLU A 365 11.58 -20.78 27.20
C GLU A 365 12.16 -21.21 25.84
N TRP A 366 12.88 -22.33 25.78
CA TRP A 366 13.37 -22.92 24.54
C TRP A 366 12.38 -23.94 23.98
N THR A 367 11.95 -23.76 22.75
CA THR A 367 10.97 -24.61 22.06
C THR A 367 11.59 -25.27 20.83
N VAL A 368 10.96 -26.36 20.38
CA VAL A 368 11.28 -26.97 19.09
C VAL A 368 10.43 -26.29 18.03
N GLU A 369 11.06 -25.44 17.22
CA GLU A 369 10.40 -24.74 16.12
C GLU A 369 10.45 -25.61 14.86
N THR A 370 9.33 -25.70 14.14
CA THR A 370 9.19 -26.53 12.94
C THR A 370 9.15 -25.66 11.69
N TYR A 371 10.11 -25.86 10.80
CA TYR A 371 10.18 -25.20 9.50
C TYR A 371 9.62 -26.15 8.44
N THR A 372 8.29 -26.14 8.30
CA THR A 372 7.57 -27.02 7.39
C THR A 372 7.98 -26.76 5.95
N ASN A 373 8.34 -27.82 5.23
CA ASN A 373 8.87 -27.76 3.88
C ASN A 373 10.08 -26.80 3.76
N GLY A 374 10.84 -26.56 4.84
CA GLY A 374 11.96 -25.61 4.83
C GLY A 374 11.56 -24.15 4.57
N ASN A 375 10.27 -23.80 4.67
CA ASN A 375 9.82 -22.43 4.47
C ASN A 375 10.24 -21.55 5.65
N VAL A 376 10.90 -20.43 5.33
CA VAL A 376 11.28 -19.38 6.27
C VAL A 376 10.61 -18.07 5.88
N TYR A 377 10.26 -17.24 6.86
CA TYR A 377 9.49 -16.01 6.63
C TYR A 377 10.22 -14.79 7.19
N TYR A 378 10.16 -13.69 6.44
CA TYR A 378 10.73 -12.40 6.79
C TYR A 378 9.72 -11.29 6.57
N ARG A 379 9.80 -10.25 7.41
CA ARG A 379 9.02 -9.02 7.28
C ARG A 379 9.90 -7.95 6.63
N VAL A 380 9.42 -7.36 5.54
CA VAL A 380 10.02 -6.18 4.91
C VAL A 380 8.99 -5.06 4.90
N ASN A 381 9.14 -4.10 5.83
CA ASN A 381 8.24 -2.95 5.93
C ASN A 381 8.29 -2.13 4.64
N LEU A 382 7.13 -1.74 4.11
CA LEU A 382 7.10 -0.90 2.93
C LEU A 382 7.61 0.51 3.30
N MET A 383 8.50 1.05 2.48
CA MET A 383 9.11 2.35 2.68
C MET A 383 9.03 3.15 1.38
N THR A 384 8.54 4.38 1.44
CA THR A 384 8.51 5.29 0.29
C THR A 384 9.77 6.14 0.22
N ASN A 385 10.27 6.63 1.35
CA ASN A 385 11.47 7.47 1.39
C ASN A 385 12.49 6.92 2.38
N PRO A 386 13.38 5.99 1.98
CA PRO A 386 14.33 5.36 2.90
C PRO A 386 15.30 6.36 3.56
N ASP A 387 15.54 7.51 2.93
CA ASP A 387 16.43 8.57 3.41
C ASP A 387 15.74 9.59 4.34
N ALA A 388 14.40 9.53 4.47
CA ALA A 388 13.67 10.43 5.36
C ALA A 388 14.00 10.16 6.83
N THR A 389 14.17 11.23 7.60
CA THR A 389 14.36 11.16 9.06
C THR A 389 13.02 11.11 9.81
N VAL A 390 11.94 11.54 9.16
CA VAL A 390 10.59 11.52 9.71
C VAL A 390 9.92 10.19 9.35
N LEU A 391 9.55 9.40 10.38
CA LEU A 391 9.05 8.03 10.17
C LEU A 391 7.81 7.95 9.27
N LYS A 392 6.86 8.91 9.34
CA LYS A 392 5.67 8.92 8.48
C LYS A 392 5.95 9.20 6.99
N GLU A 393 7.08 9.84 6.69
CA GLU A 393 7.53 10.06 5.31
C GLU A 393 8.33 8.85 4.82
N LYS A 394 9.03 8.16 5.73
CA LYS A 394 9.79 6.95 5.43
C LYS A 394 8.89 5.72 5.25
N TYR A 395 8.10 5.40 6.27
CA TYR A 395 7.24 4.21 6.37
C TYR A 395 5.79 4.53 6.04
N CYS A 396 5.54 4.76 4.76
CA CYS A 396 4.21 4.90 4.21
C CYS A 396 4.11 4.12 2.90
N ALA A 397 2.91 3.67 2.58
CA ALA A 397 2.52 3.14 1.29
C ALA A 397 1.70 4.21 0.58
N LEU A 398 2.26 4.90 -0.40
CA LEU A 398 1.57 5.95 -1.15
C LEU A 398 0.94 5.37 -2.40
N ARG A 399 -0.31 5.75 -2.66
CA ARG A 399 -0.99 5.39 -3.90
C ARG A 399 -0.19 5.81 -5.12
N ASN A 400 -0.37 5.11 -6.23
CA ASN A 400 0.29 5.42 -7.50
C ASN A 400 1.83 5.41 -7.40
N HIS A 401 2.39 4.47 -6.62
CA HIS A 401 3.83 4.20 -6.51
C HIS A 401 4.13 2.72 -6.77
N PHE A 402 5.29 2.48 -7.35
CA PHE A 402 5.86 1.15 -7.61
C PHE A 402 7.06 0.91 -6.70
N TYR A 403 6.89 -0.02 -5.76
CA TYR A 403 7.89 -0.47 -4.80
C TYR A 403 8.67 -1.67 -5.34
N LYS A 404 9.98 -1.47 -5.50
CA LYS A 404 10.94 -2.44 -6.02
C LYS A 404 11.81 -2.93 -4.87
N ILE A 405 11.46 -4.09 -4.31
CA ILE A 405 12.17 -4.69 -3.18
C ILE A 405 13.30 -5.58 -3.72
N THR A 406 14.55 -5.34 -3.33
CA THR A 406 15.68 -6.23 -3.65
C THR A 406 16.27 -6.81 -2.38
N VAL A 407 16.23 -8.14 -2.24
CA VAL A 407 16.85 -8.87 -1.12
C VAL A 407 18.32 -9.12 -1.44
N THR A 408 19.23 -8.64 -0.58
CA THR A 408 20.69 -8.78 -0.81
C THR A 408 21.40 -9.57 0.29
N ASP A 409 20.89 -9.55 1.53
CA ASP A 409 21.57 -10.19 2.66
C ASP A 409 20.59 -10.89 3.61
N ILE A 410 20.97 -12.08 4.06
CA ILE A 410 20.27 -12.85 5.09
C ILE A 410 21.16 -12.88 6.33
N LYS A 411 20.77 -12.11 7.36
CA LYS A 411 21.54 -11.88 8.59
C LYS A 411 21.18 -12.88 9.70
N ALA A 412 19.97 -13.44 9.66
CA ALA A 412 19.51 -14.50 10.57
C ALA A 412 18.53 -15.46 9.87
N LEU A 413 18.31 -16.63 10.48
CA LEU A 413 17.22 -17.52 10.09
C LEU A 413 15.88 -16.85 10.40
N GLY A 414 14.99 -16.79 9.41
CA GLY A 414 13.67 -16.16 9.55
C GLY A 414 12.71 -16.96 10.44
N ALA A 415 11.47 -16.49 10.54
CA ALA A 415 10.43 -17.15 11.31
C ALA A 415 9.97 -18.47 10.65
N PRO A 416 9.47 -19.44 11.42
CA PRO A 416 8.95 -20.72 10.90
C PRO A 416 7.57 -20.61 10.22
N ASN A 417 6.85 -19.50 10.45
CA ASN A 417 5.51 -19.24 9.89
C ASN A 417 5.25 -17.74 9.80
N ALA A 418 4.18 -17.36 9.08
CA ALA A 418 3.82 -15.97 8.84
C ALA A 418 3.51 -15.17 10.13
N PRO A 419 2.72 -15.65 11.10
CA PRO A 419 2.54 -14.93 12.37
C PRO A 419 3.84 -14.78 13.18
N GLY A 420 4.84 -15.61 12.89
CA GLY A 420 6.15 -15.55 13.54
C GLY A 420 6.92 -14.25 13.28
N VAL A 421 6.57 -13.48 12.24
CA VAL A 421 7.17 -12.16 11.95
C VAL A 421 6.39 -10.98 12.54
N VAL A 422 5.28 -11.23 13.22
CA VAL A 422 4.40 -10.18 13.76
C VAL A 422 4.57 -10.10 15.28
N PRO A 423 5.05 -8.97 15.83
CA PRO A 423 5.16 -8.78 17.27
C PRO A 423 3.77 -8.70 17.89
N THR A 424 3.54 -9.27 19.09
CA THR A 424 2.22 -9.18 19.76
C THR A 424 1.92 -7.77 20.28
N ASP A 425 2.98 -7.01 20.57
CA ASP A 425 2.88 -5.59 20.87
C ASP A 425 2.89 -4.81 19.54
N PRO A 426 1.79 -4.16 19.15
CA PRO A 426 1.70 -3.51 17.85
C PRO A 426 2.53 -2.20 17.78
N ASP A 427 3.01 -1.68 18.92
CA ASP A 427 3.73 -0.39 18.99
C ASP A 427 5.25 -0.55 18.87
N GLN A 428 5.74 -1.71 18.42
CA GLN A 428 7.18 -1.92 18.27
C GLN A 428 7.75 -0.96 17.20
N PRO A 429 8.98 -0.45 17.41
CA PRO A 429 9.63 0.43 16.47
C PRO A 429 9.96 -0.31 15.17
N LEU A 430 9.87 0.41 14.04
CA LEU A 430 10.16 -0.15 12.71
C LEU A 430 11.65 -0.29 12.42
N GLU A 431 12.49 0.53 13.07
CA GLU A 431 13.95 0.60 12.90
C GLU A 431 14.69 -0.29 13.90
N SER A 432 14.26 -1.55 14.03
CA SER A 432 14.95 -2.55 14.85
C SER A 432 15.92 -3.39 14.00
N ASP A 433 16.85 -4.11 14.65
CA ASP A 433 17.81 -4.97 13.96
C ASP A 433 17.10 -6.00 13.07
N ALA A 434 17.17 -5.80 11.75
CA ALA A 434 16.50 -6.64 10.77
C ALA A 434 17.24 -7.97 10.53
N TRP A 435 16.48 -9.06 10.41
CA TRP A 435 17.02 -10.40 10.07
C TRP A 435 17.36 -10.59 8.61
N LEU A 436 16.85 -9.70 7.77
CA LEU A 436 17.05 -9.67 6.34
C LEU A 436 17.33 -8.22 5.96
N ASP A 437 18.36 -8.03 5.13
CA ASP A 437 18.62 -6.74 4.50
C ASP A 437 17.97 -6.73 3.13
N ALA A 438 17.14 -5.72 2.89
CA ALA A 438 16.51 -5.47 1.62
C ALA A 438 16.56 -3.98 1.31
N THR A 439 16.97 -3.66 0.10
CA THR A 439 16.86 -2.29 -0.42
C THR A 439 15.48 -2.12 -1.05
N ILE A 440 14.81 -1.02 -0.76
CA ILE A 440 13.52 -0.67 -1.37
C ILE A 440 13.73 0.62 -2.15
N ASP A 441 13.41 0.56 -3.44
CA ASP A 441 13.27 1.75 -4.29
C ASP A 441 11.79 1.96 -4.59
N ALA A 442 11.30 3.19 -4.39
CA ALA A 442 9.90 3.53 -4.57
C ALA A 442 9.80 4.64 -5.62
N GLU A 443 9.33 4.27 -6.80
CA GLU A 443 9.19 5.20 -7.91
C GLU A 443 7.71 5.56 -8.12
N PRO A 444 7.40 6.77 -8.60
CA PRO A 444 6.06 7.08 -9.08
C PRO A 444 5.62 6.06 -10.14
N TRP A 445 4.44 5.49 -9.96
CA TRP A 445 3.80 4.58 -10.92
C TRP A 445 2.97 5.42 -11.90
N VAL A 446 3.68 6.16 -12.74
CA VAL A 446 3.14 7.25 -13.53
C VAL A 446 3.09 6.87 -15.00
N ALA A 447 1.90 7.03 -15.59
CA ALA A 447 1.76 6.91 -17.02
C ALA A 447 2.47 8.06 -17.74
N VAL A 448 2.59 7.95 -19.06
CA VAL A 448 3.18 8.98 -19.92
C VAL A 448 2.06 9.66 -20.72
N ASP A 449 2.16 10.99 -20.87
CA ASP A 449 1.15 11.78 -21.56
C ASP A 449 1.24 11.51 -23.06
N MET A 450 0.16 11.01 -23.66
CA MET A 450 0.09 10.74 -25.08
C MET A 450 -0.34 11.94 -25.93
N ASN A 451 -0.72 13.10 -25.37
CA ASN A 451 -1.14 14.24 -26.20
C ASN A 451 -0.93 15.61 -25.56
N ASN A 452 0.23 16.21 -25.82
CA ASN A 452 0.31 17.66 -25.96
C ASN A 452 1.33 18.14 -27.01
N THR A 453 1.33 17.48 -28.19
CA THR A 453 1.96 18.09 -29.38
C THR A 453 0.91 18.87 -30.14
N THR A 454 0.75 20.15 -29.81
CA THR A 454 0.29 21.14 -30.77
C THR A 454 1.27 21.14 -31.93
N LEU A 455 0.91 20.50 -33.03
CA LEU A 455 1.57 20.76 -34.31
C LEU A 455 1.19 22.18 -34.73
N GLN A 456 2.20 23.04 -34.89
CA GLN A 456 2.07 24.26 -35.68
C GLN A 456 1.84 23.94 -37.14
#